data_AF-A0A7Y7NXV4-F1
#
_entry.id   AF-A0A7Y7NXV4-F1
#
_cell.length_a   1.000
_cell.length_b   1.000
_cell.length_c   1.000
_cell.angle_alpha   90.00
_cell.angle_beta   90.00
_cell.angle_gamma   90.00
#
_symmetry.space_group_name_H-M   'P 1'
#
loop_
_entity.id
_entity.type
_entity.pdbx_description
1 polymer ?
#
loop_
_entity_poly.entity_id
_entity_poly.type
_entity_poly.pdbx_seq_one_letter_code
_entity_poly.pdbx_strand_id
1 'polypeptide(L)'
;MEIEKVKSYGIAVSDLEGNWGDAFKTKLKKKSQKVIFSHLSFFQKIKMMYLFLQEKKKASKLDLSEFKTKGMKNQKFIDQQLEYISMFSAMTKLLGLDRAKEIMISVMEATAVEAFSQSSPEEEFIQSYGDSFEFFRNYFHPLPEACLKAGCLDMTLTENTESCFQFEITWCIWLELARKMNIPEACIPNCYADDFAYPDYFKKYGIKYSQKGTLAKGAKCCDLRFERM
;
A
#
# COMPACT_ATOMS: atom_id res chain seq x y z
N MET A 1 -18.03 -22.95 4.95
CA MET A 1 -16.67 -22.55 5.36
C MET A 1 -16.79 -21.27 6.16
N GLU A 2 -16.12 -21.16 7.30
CA GLU A 2 -16.14 -19.93 8.12
C GLU A 2 -15.13 -18.92 7.55
N ILE A 3 -15.63 -17.78 7.09
CA ILE A 3 -14.81 -16.74 6.46
C ILE A 3 -13.81 -16.12 7.45
N GLU A 4 -14.13 -16.19 8.74
CA GLU A 4 -13.34 -15.70 9.86
C GLU A 4 -12.01 -16.46 10.03
N LYS A 5 -11.93 -17.68 9.49
CA LYS A 5 -10.71 -18.50 9.51
C LYS A 5 -9.79 -18.21 8.33
N VAL A 6 -10.24 -17.42 7.35
CA VAL A 6 -9.44 -17.08 6.17
C VAL A 6 -8.28 -16.18 6.60
N LYS A 7 -7.10 -16.47 6.08
CA LYS A 7 -5.90 -15.65 6.25
C LYS A 7 -6.21 -14.17 6.02
N SER A 8 -5.74 -13.32 6.92
CA SER A 8 -5.88 -11.86 6.86
C SER A 8 -7.30 -11.30 7.02
N TYR A 9 -8.31 -12.14 7.29
CA TYR A 9 -9.67 -11.67 7.57
C TYR A 9 -9.71 -10.75 8.79
N GLY A 10 -10.34 -9.58 8.64
CA GLY A 10 -10.49 -8.60 9.73
C GLY A 10 -9.18 -8.00 10.25
N ILE A 11 -8.06 -8.15 9.51
CA ILE A 11 -6.79 -7.54 9.87
C ILE A 11 -6.60 -6.24 9.09
N ALA A 12 -6.19 -5.17 9.78
CA ALA A 12 -5.90 -3.89 9.14
C ALA A 12 -4.75 -4.01 8.15
N VAL A 13 -4.82 -3.25 7.05
CA VAL A 13 -3.80 -3.27 5.98
C VAL A 13 -2.39 -2.97 6.54
N SER A 14 -2.27 -1.99 7.44
CA SER A 14 -0.98 -1.65 8.07
C SER A 14 -0.41 -2.81 8.89
N ASP A 15 -1.26 -3.63 9.49
CA ASP A 15 -0.83 -4.77 10.30
C ASP A 15 -0.42 -5.95 9.42
N LEU A 16 -1.07 -6.14 8.27
CA LEU A 16 -0.64 -7.11 7.27
C LEU A 16 0.76 -6.77 6.75
N GLU A 17 0.96 -5.53 6.28
CA GLU A 17 2.26 -5.08 5.75
C GLU A 17 3.35 -5.06 6.83
N GLY A 18 3.04 -4.49 7.99
CA GLY A 18 4.00 -4.34 9.09
C GLY A 18 4.50 -5.67 9.64
N ASN A 19 3.70 -6.74 9.51
CA ASN A 19 4.01 -8.07 10.03
C ASN A 19 4.45 -9.08 8.96
N TRP A 20 4.76 -8.65 7.73
CA TRP A 20 5.45 -9.54 6.80
C TRP A 20 6.75 -10.11 7.40
N GLY A 21 7.02 -11.38 7.11
CA GLY A 21 8.23 -12.05 7.59
C GLY A 21 9.50 -11.42 7.02
N ASP A 22 10.60 -11.47 7.78
CA ASP A 22 11.86 -10.81 7.42
C ASP A 22 12.45 -11.32 6.10
N ALA A 23 12.27 -12.60 5.80
CA ALA A 23 12.68 -13.19 4.52
C ALA A 23 11.94 -12.54 3.34
N PHE A 24 10.63 -12.32 3.49
CA PHE A 24 9.80 -11.67 2.46
C PHE A 24 10.16 -10.20 2.31
N LYS A 25 10.29 -9.47 3.42
CA LYS A 25 10.74 -8.06 3.42
C LYS A 25 12.10 -7.89 2.75
N THR A 26 13.05 -8.78 3.06
CA THR A 26 14.39 -8.78 2.45
C THR A 26 14.32 -9.06 0.95
N LYS A 27 13.46 -10.00 0.53
CA LYS A 27 13.23 -10.30 -0.89
C LYS A 27 12.70 -9.08 -1.64
N LEU A 28 11.62 -8.45 -1.15
CA LEU A 28 11.07 -7.24 -1.77
C LEU A 28 12.09 -6.11 -1.80
N LYS A 29 12.80 -5.85 -0.70
CA LYS A 29 13.85 -4.83 -0.62
C LYS A 29 14.94 -5.04 -1.67
N LYS A 30 15.45 -6.26 -1.84
CA LYS A 30 16.46 -6.58 -2.87
C LYS A 30 15.91 -6.34 -4.28
N LYS A 31 14.65 -6.69 -4.53
CA LYS A 31 13.98 -6.47 -5.83
C LYS A 31 13.83 -4.98 -6.13
N SER A 32 13.34 -4.19 -5.17
CA SER A 32 13.23 -2.73 -5.28
C SER A 32 14.60 -2.07 -5.50
N GLN A 33 15.62 -2.47 -4.72
CA GLN A 33 16.98 -1.95 -4.87
C GLN A 33 17.58 -2.27 -6.24
N LYS A 34 17.34 -3.48 -6.77
CA LYS A 34 17.78 -3.85 -8.12
C LYS A 34 17.19 -2.93 -9.18
N VAL A 35 15.88 -2.67 -9.12
CA VAL A 35 15.20 -1.75 -10.04
C VAL A 35 15.78 -0.34 -9.92
N ILE A 36 15.84 0.22 -8.71
CA ILE A 36 16.39 1.57 -8.50
C ILE A 36 17.83 1.66 -9.04
N PHE A 37 18.69 0.71 -8.69
CA PHE A 37 20.09 0.73 -9.09
C PHE A 37 20.35 0.44 -10.56
N SER A 38 19.40 -0.14 -11.31
CA SER A 38 19.53 -0.23 -12.77
C SER A 38 19.36 1.13 -13.46
N HIS A 39 18.76 2.12 -12.81
CA HIS A 39 18.58 3.47 -13.35
C HIS A 39 19.69 4.46 -12.95
N LEU A 40 20.66 4.03 -12.14
CA LEU A 40 21.69 4.90 -11.59
C LEU A 40 23.08 4.52 -12.11
N SER A 41 23.88 5.53 -12.45
CA SER A 41 25.34 5.37 -12.60
C SER A 41 26.01 5.04 -11.26
N PHE A 42 27.27 4.60 -11.30
CA PHE A 42 28.03 4.27 -10.09
C PHE A 42 28.11 5.45 -9.10
N PHE A 43 28.43 6.65 -9.57
CA PHE A 43 28.50 7.85 -8.71
C PHE A 43 27.12 8.25 -8.16
N GLN A 44 26.06 8.10 -8.96
CA GLN A 44 24.69 8.34 -8.50
C GLN A 44 24.28 7.36 -7.40
N LYS A 45 24.68 6.08 -7.46
CA LYS A 45 24.42 5.10 -6.39
C LYS A 45 25.03 5.54 -5.07
N ILE A 46 26.30 5.97 -5.08
CA ILE A 46 26.99 6.45 -3.88
C ILE A 46 26.28 7.69 -3.32
N LYS A 47 26.00 8.69 -4.18
CA LYS A 47 25.31 9.92 -3.78
C LYS A 47 23.89 9.63 -3.24
N MET A 48 23.17 8.70 -3.87
CA MET A 48 21.85 8.25 -3.42
C MET A 48 21.91 7.65 -2.01
N MET A 49 22.87 6.77 -1.74
CA MET A 49 23.02 6.16 -0.41
C MET A 49 23.30 7.22 0.67
N TYR A 50 24.15 8.20 0.37
CA TYR A 50 24.40 9.32 1.27
C TYR A 50 23.12 10.13 1.55
N LEU A 51 22.41 10.55 0.50
CA LEU A 51 21.15 11.30 0.63
C LEU A 51 20.10 10.49 1.40
N PHE A 52 19.98 9.20 1.13
CA PHE A 52 19.07 8.30 1.83
C PHE A 52 19.33 8.24 3.33
N LEU A 53 20.60 8.14 3.75
CA LEU A 53 20.95 8.16 5.18
C LEU A 53 20.60 9.51 5.83
N GLN A 54 20.77 10.63 5.11
CA GLN A 54 20.36 11.94 5.60
C GLN A 54 18.83 12.02 5.78
N GLU A 55 18.06 11.52 4.81
CA GLU A 55 16.60 11.51 4.89
C GLU A 55 16.09 10.58 6.00
N LYS A 56 16.69 9.39 6.18
CA LYS A 56 16.36 8.52 7.33
C LYS A 56 16.60 9.21 8.67
N LYS A 57 17.70 9.94 8.81
CA LYS A 57 18.00 10.72 10.04
C LYS A 57 17.00 11.86 10.27
N LYS A 58 16.43 12.43 9.21
CA LYS A 58 15.34 13.41 9.34
C LYS A 58 14.04 12.73 9.74
N ALA A 59 13.69 11.63 9.08
CA ALA A 59 12.49 10.85 9.37
C ALA A 59 12.46 10.38 10.84
N SER A 60 13.60 9.94 11.40
CA SER A 60 13.69 9.49 12.79
C SER A 60 13.48 10.59 13.84
N LYS A 61 13.44 11.87 13.42
CA LYS A 61 13.22 13.03 14.30
C LYS A 61 11.82 13.61 14.17
N LEU A 62 10.97 13.04 13.33
CA LEU A 62 9.60 13.50 13.16
C LEU A 62 8.81 13.25 14.44
N ASP A 63 7.99 14.22 14.82
CA ASP A 63 6.93 13.99 15.80
C ASP A 63 5.75 13.31 15.11
N LEU A 64 5.48 12.07 15.54
CA LEU A 64 4.40 11.22 15.04
C LEU A 64 3.32 11.00 16.11
N SER A 65 3.31 11.82 17.17
CA SER A 65 2.35 11.72 18.28
C SER A 65 0.90 11.77 17.80
N GLU A 66 0.58 12.61 16.81
CA GLU A 66 -0.76 12.72 16.22
C GLU A 66 -1.25 11.43 15.52
N PHE A 67 -0.35 10.57 15.03
CA PHE A 67 -0.75 9.30 14.43
C PHE A 67 -1.04 8.27 15.51
N LYS A 68 -0.28 8.33 16.63
CA LYS A 68 -0.52 7.49 17.80
C LYS A 68 -1.87 7.81 18.45
N THR A 69 -2.25 9.09 18.51
CA THR A 69 -3.58 9.48 19.02
C THR A 69 -4.71 9.02 18.12
N LYS A 70 -4.46 8.86 16.82
CA LYS A 70 -5.38 8.22 15.86
C LYS A 70 -5.40 6.69 15.90
N GLY A 71 -4.61 6.05 16.77
CA GLY A 71 -4.59 4.59 16.95
C GLY A 71 -3.43 3.87 16.27
N MET A 72 -2.61 4.56 15.46
CA MET A 72 -1.47 3.98 14.77
C MET A 72 -0.37 3.56 15.76
N LYS A 73 -0.29 2.26 16.03
CA LYS A 73 0.65 1.66 16.99
C LYS A 73 1.70 0.76 16.34
N ASN A 74 1.54 0.40 15.07
CA ASN A 74 2.41 -0.54 14.39
C ASN A 74 3.73 0.14 13.98
N GLN A 75 4.73 0.10 14.86
CA GLN A 75 6.03 0.72 14.60
C GLN A 75 6.76 0.09 13.41
N LYS A 76 6.62 -1.23 13.20
CA LYS A 76 7.25 -1.92 12.05
C LYS A 76 6.73 -1.38 10.72
N PHE A 77 5.42 -1.13 10.65
CA PHE A 77 4.79 -0.49 9.50
C PHE A 77 5.30 0.95 9.32
N ILE A 78 5.29 1.77 10.37
CA ILE A 78 5.79 3.16 10.31
C ILE A 78 7.24 3.20 9.80
N ASP A 79 8.13 2.39 10.38
CA ASP A 79 9.54 2.36 10.01
C ASP A 79 9.74 1.95 8.54
N GLN A 80 8.97 0.97 8.07
CA GLN A 80 8.96 0.53 6.68
C GLN A 80 8.52 1.66 5.74
N GLN A 81 7.43 2.37 6.06
CA GLN A 81 6.94 3.47 5.24
C GLN A 81 7.89 4.67 5.26
N LEU A 82 8.47 5.03 6.41
CA LEU A 82 9.47 6.09 6.50
C LEU A 82 10.75 5.74 5.73
N GLU A 83 11.16 4.47 5.71
CA GLU A 83 12.27 4.01 4.88
C GLU A 83 11.97 4.19 3.39
N TYR A 84 10.77 3.78 2.95
CA TYR A 84 10.31 3.97 1.58
C TYR A 84 10.27 5.47 1.18
N ILE A 85 9.67 6.33 2.01
CA ILE A 85 9.57 7.78 1.74
C ILE A 85 10.96 8.43 1.75
N SER A 86 11.86 7.99 2.64
CA SER A 86 13.25 8.47 2.67
C SER A 86 13.99 8.12 1.37
N MET A 87 13.75 6.93 0.82
CA MET A 87 14.32 6.53 -0.48
C MET A 87 13.77 7.41 -1.60
N PHE A 88 12.45 7.61 -1.64
CA PHE A 88 11.82 8.51 -2.62
C PHE A 88 12.39 9.93 -2.55
N SER A 89 12.45 10.53 -1.34
CA SER A 89 13.04 11.86 -1.11
C SER A 89 14.49 11.95 -1.58
N ALA A 90 15.30 10.93 -1.29
CA ALA A 90 16.69 10.88 -1.76
C ALA A 90 16.79 10.85 -3.29
N MET A 91 15.94 10.09 -3.97
CA MET A 91 15.89 10.06 -5.43
C MET A 91 15.40 11.39 -6.00
N THR A 92 14.39 12.03 -5.41
CA THR A 92 13.91 13.35 -5.85
C THR A 92 15.03 14.39 -5.78
N LYS A 93 15.86 14.37 -4.72
CA LYS A 93 17.02 15.27 -4.60
C LYS A 93 18.15 14.95 -5.59
N LEU A 94 18.24 13.70 -6.03
CA LEU A 94 19.28 13.26 -6.94
C LEU A 94 18.91 13.46 -8.42
N LEU A 95 17.65 13.21 -8.77
CA LEU A 95 17.18 13.05 -10.16
C LEU A 95 16.03 13.99 -10.53
N GLY A 96 15.44 14.68 -9.56
CA GLY A 96 14.17 15.40 -9.73
C GLY A 96 12.95 14.50 -9.47
N LEU A 97 11.81 15.15 -9.21
CA LEU A 97 10.57 14.51 -8.78
C LEU A 97 10.02 13.54 -9.82
N ASP A 98 9.89 13.96 -11.07
CA ASP A 98 9.27 13.11 -12.10
C ASP A 98 10.07 11.85 -12.36
N ARG A 99 11.40 11.96 -12.42
CA ARG A 99 12.24 10.79 -12.61
C ARG A 99 12.22 9.84 -11.42
N ALA A 100 12.18 10.36 -10.19
CA ALA A 100 12.04 9.54 -8.99
C ALA A 100 10.70 8.79 -8.97
N LYS A 101 9.61 9.47 -9.37
CA LYS A 101 8.26 8.90 -9.49
C LYS A 101 8.21 7.77 -10.52
N GLU A 102 8.77 7.96 -11.71
CA GLU A 102 8.87 6.93 -12.75
C GLU A 102 9.59 5.68 -12.23
N ILE A 103 10.77 5.85 -11.63
CA ILE A 103 11.56 4.72 -11.10
C ILE A 103 10.78 3.98 -10.02
N MET A 104 10.08 4.70 -9.16
CA MET A 104 9.31 4.09 -8.08
C MET A 104 8.02 3.43 -8.55
N ILE A 105 7.43 3.90 -9.64
CA ILE A 105 6.39 3.16 -10.36
C ILE A 105 6.96 1.82 -10.87
N SER A 106 8.14 1.82 -11.49
CA SER A 106 8.79 0.56 -11.92
C SER A 106 9.10 -0.37 -10.76
N VAL A 107 9.40 0.17 -9.57
CA VAL A 107 9.50 -0.65 -8.35
C VAL A 107 8.17 -1.31 -8.02
N MET A 108 7.06 -0.56 -8.08
CA MET A 108 5.73 -1.09 -7.80
C MET A 108 5.31 -2.15 -8.80
N GLU A 109 5.56 -1.96 -10.09
CA GLU A 109 5.33 -2.98 -11.12
C GLU A 109 6.09 -4.28 -10.81
N ALA A 110 7.32 -4.15 -10.28
CA ALA A 110 8.11 -5.31 -9.90
C ALA A 110 7.64 -5.97 -8.61
N THR A 111 7.01 -5.27 -7.66
CA THR A 111 6.76 -5.79 -6.31
C THR A 111 5.29 -5.94 -5.92
N ALA A 112 4.38 -5.17 -6.50
CA ALA A 112 3.00 -5.02 -6.03
C ALA A 112 2.22 -6.33 -6.03
N VAL A 113 2.25 -7.10 -7.13
CA VAL A 113 1.53 -8.39 -7.24
C VAL A 113 1.97 -9.36 -6.14
N GLU A 114 3.27 -9.42 -5.89
CA GLU A 114 3.86 -10.32 -4.89
C GLU A 114 3.52 -9.87 -3.46
N ALA A 115 3.63 -8.56 -3.18
CA ALA A 115 3.23 -7.95 -1.90
C ALA A 115 1.74 -8.17 -1.61
N PHE A 116 0.89 -7.96 -2.60
CA PHE A 116 -0.56 -8.15 -2.49
C PHE A 116 -0.91 -9.62 -2.27
N SER A 117 -0.31 -10.54 -3.03
CA SER A 117 -0.53 -11.99 -2.87
C SER A 117 -0.13 -12.48 -1.48
N GLN A 118 0.94 -11.92 -0.90
CA GLN A 118 1.37 -12.27 0.46
C GLN A 118 0.32 -11.94 1.52
N SER A 119 -0.48 -10.90 1.33
CA SER A 119 -1.52 -10.46 2.25
C SER A 119 -2.91 -10.99 1.91
N SER A 120 -3.09 -11.57 0.72
CA SER A 120 -4.37 -12.04 0.20
C SER A 120 -4.75 -13.45 0.70
N PRO A 121 -6.05 -13.80 0.66
CA PRO A 121 -6.52 -15.16 0.85
C PRO A 121 -5.90 -16.15 -0.13
N GLU A 122 -5.77 -17.40 0.28
CA GLU A 122 -5.32 -18.47 -0.62
C GLU A 122 -6.46 -18.86 -1.57
N GLU A 123 -6.09 -19.26 -2.78
CA GLU A 123 -7.05 -19.50 -3.87
C GLU A 123 -8.04 -20.63 -3.55
N GLU A 124 -7.59 -21.66 -2.84
CA GLU A 124 -8.42 -22.79 -2.41
C GLU A 124 -9.59 -22.35 -1.52
N PHE A 125 -9.37 -21.37 -0.64
CA PHE A 125 -10.44 -20.80 0.19
C PHE A 125 -11.45 -20.01 -0.66
N ILE A 126 -10.97 -19.24 -1.63
CA ILE A 126 -11.84 -18.43 -2.50
C ILE A 126 -12.74 -19.37 -3.34
N GLN A 127 -12.17 -20.41 -3.91
CA GLN A 127 -12.91 -21.36 -4.77
C GLN A 127 -13.90 -22.22 -3.98
N SER A 128 -13.54 -22.67 -2.78
CA SER A 128 -14.41 -23.50 -1.94
C SER A 128 -15.62 -22.77 -1.36
N TYR A 129 -15.66 -21.43 -1.44
CA TYR A 129 -16.83 -20.63 -1.08
C TYR A 129 -17.95 -20.70 -2.13
N GLY A 130 -17.64 -21.04 -3.39
CA GLY A 130 -18.59 -21.12 -4.49
C GLY A 130 -18.78 -19.80 -5.25
N ASP A 131 -19.23 -18.74 -4.56
CA ASP A 131 -19.34 -17.39 -5.16
C ASP A 131 -18.17 -16.51 -4.72
N SER A 132 -17.20 -16.29 -5.61
CA SER A 132 -16.01 -15.49 -5.30
C SER A 132 -16.33 -14.00 -5.05
N PHE A 133 -17.38 -13.44 -5.67
CA PHE A 133 -17.77 -12.06 -5.42
C PHE A 133 -18.36 -11.93 -4.02
N GLU A 134 -19.25 -12.83 -3.63
CA GLU A 134 -19.80 -12.87 -2.28
C GLU A 134 -18.70 -13.12 -1.24
N PHE A 135 -17.75 -14.00 -1.54
CA PHE A 135 -16.57 -14.22 -0.71
C PHE A 135 -15.83 -12.90 -0.44
N PHE A 136 -15.43 -12.15 -1.47
CA PHE A 136 -14.67 -10.91 -1.26
C PHE A 136 -15.47 -9.81 -0.58
N ARG A 137 -16.77 -9.71 -0.89
CA ARG A 137 -17.68 -8.76 -0.24
C ARG A 137 -17.76 -9.01 1.27
N ASN A 138 -17.88 -10.27 1.68
CA ASN A 138 -17.89 -10.66 3.09
C ASN A 138 -16.49 -10.57 3.71
N TYR A 139 -15.43 -10.94 2.97
CA TYR A 139 -14.04 -10.92 3.45
C TYR A 139 -13.55 -9.51 3.75
N PHE A 140 -13.94 -8.52 2.94
CA PHE A 140 -13.61 -7.11 3.15
C PHE A 140 -14.58 -6.37 4.06
N HIS A 141 -15.73 -6.96 4.41
CA HIS A 141 -16.71 -6.33 5.31
C HIS A 141 -16.12 -5.80 6.63
N PRO A 142 -15.24 -6.54 7.36
CA PRO A 142 -14.63 -6.02 8.60
C PRO A 142 -13.50 -5.02 8.38
N LEU A 143 -13.04 -4.80 7.14
CA LEU A 143 -11.84 -4.02 6.85
C LEU A 143 -11.94 -2.55 7.30
N PRO A 144 -13.07 -1.83 7.12
CA PRO A 144 -13.23 -0.46 7.60
C PRO A 144 -12.98 -0.31 9.10
N GLU A 145 -13.63 -1.14 9.92
CA GLU A 145 -13.48 -1.11 11.38
C GLU A 145 -12.05 -1.46 11.81
N ALA A 146 -11.48 -2.51 11.22
CA ALA A 146 -10.12 -2.92 11.49
C ALA A 146 -9.11 -1.79 11.21
N CYS A 147 -9.23 -1.15 10.05
CA CYS A 147 -8.34 -0.06 9.65
C CYS A 147 -8.51 1.21 10.49
N LEU A 148 -9.74 1.55 10.87
CA LEU A 148 -10.03 2.68 11.76
C LEU A 148 -9.41 2.43 13.15
N LYS A 149 -9.61 1.23 13.71
CA LYS A 149 -9.07 0.84 15.01
C LYS A 149 -7.54 0.81 15.03
N ALA A 150 -6.93 0.35 13.93
CA ALA A 150 -5.48 0.37 13.76
C ALA A 150 -4.93 1.79 13.46
N GLY A 151 -5.81 2.76 13.20
CA GLY A 151 -5.43 4.13 12.88
C GLY A 151 -4.72 4.27 11.53
N CYS A 152 -4.97 3.37 10.57
CA CYS A 152 -4.31 3.39 9.27
C CYS A 152 -5.13 4.04 8.17
N LEU A 153 -6.45 3.84 8.17
CA LEU A 153 -7.36 4.43 7.18
C LEU A 153 -8.64 4.89 7.88
N ASP A 154 -9.20 6.01 7.42
CA ASP A 154 -10.62 6.31 7.59
C ASP A 154 -11.32 5.84 6.31
N MET A 155 -11.99 4.69 6.40
CA MET A 155 -12.56 3.96 5.28
C MET A 155 -14.04 3.71 5.56
N THR A 156 -14.89 3.90 4.55
CA THR A 156 -16.33 3.61 4.63
C THR A 156 -16.75 2.74 3.46
N LEU A 157 -17.59 1.73 3.72
CA LEU A 157 -18.29 0.95 2.70
C LEU A 157 -19.51 1.76 2.22
N THR A 158 -19.38 2.45 1.09
CA THR A 158 -20.41 3.38 0.58
C THR A 158 -21.44 2.72 -0.33
N GLU A 159 -21.10 1.57 -0.91
CA GLU A 159 -22.01 0.71 -1.67
C GLU A 159 -21.77 -0.75 -1.28
N ASN A 160 -22.85 -1.51 -1.07
CA ASN A 160 -22.80 -2.93 -0.77
C ASN A 160 -24.08 -3.62 -1.28
N THR A 161 -24.05 -4.02 -2.54
CA THR A 161 -25.14 -4.69 -3.25
C THR A 161 -24.70 -6.09 -3.71
N GLU A 162 -25.60 -6.83 -4.34
CA GLU A 162 -25.31 -8.18 -4.88
C GLU A 162 -24.33 -8.16 -6.08
N SER A 163 -24.16 -7.00 -6.70
CA SER A 163 -23.33 -6.82 -7.92
C SER A 163 -22.21 -5.79 -7.77
N CYS A 164 -22.17 -5.04 -6.66
CA CYS A 164 -21.11 -4.06 -6.42
C CYS A 164 -20.85 -3.87 -4.92
N PHE A 165 -19.58 -3.70 -4.56
CA PHE A 165 -19.23 -3.03 -3.32
C PHE A 165 -18.15 -1.97 -3.55
N GLN A 166 -18.22 -0.87 -2.79
CA GLN A 166 -17.32 0.27 -2.94
C GLN A 166 -16.86 0.77 -1.57
N PHE A 167 -15.56 0.98 -1.46
CA PHE A 167 -14.95 1.68 -0.33
C PHE A 167 -14.54 3.09 -0.71
N GLU A 168 -14.78 4.04 0.19
CA GLU A 168 -14.20 5.37 0.13
C GLU A 168 -13.24 5.56 1.29
N ILE A 169 -12.02 6.00 0.98
CA ILE A 169 -10.99 6.33 1.95
C ILE A 169 -10.81 7.84 1.99
N THR A 170 -11.11 8.48 3.11
CA THR A 170 -11.03 9.94 3.30
C THR A 170 -9.77 10.37 4.06
N TRP A 171 -9.11 9.44 4.74
CA TRP A 171 -7.84 9.66 5.42
C TRP A 171 -6.94 8.42 5.30
N CYS A 172 -5.64 8.62 5.07
CA CYS A 172 -4.69 7.53 4.79
C CYS A 172 -3.31 7.78 5.39
N ILE A 173 -2.85 6.88 6.28
CA ILE A 173 -1.57 7.04 6.98
C ILE A 173 -0.36 7.09 6.02
N TRP A 174 -0.39 6.39 4.89
CA TRP A 174 0.69 6.41 3.89
C TRP A 174 0.90 7.84 3.35
N LEU A 175 -0.19 8.53 3.03
CA LEU A 175 -0.15 9.91 2.56
C LEU A 175 0.24 10.88 3.68
N GLU A 176 -0.28 10.69 4.89
CA GLU A 176 0.04 11.56 6.02
C GLU A 176 1.52 11.47 6.44
N LEU A 177 2.11 10.27 6.43
CA LEU A 177 3.56 10.11 6.65
C LEU A 177 4.37 10.84 5.58
N ALA A 178 3.95 10.74 4.31
CA ALA A 178 4.59 11.46 3.20
C ALA A 178 4.46 12.99 3.36
N ARG A 179 3.30 13.48 3.81
CA ARG A 179 3.08 14.90 4.16
C ARG A 179 3.96 15.36 5.31
N LYS A 180 4.15 14.55 6.36
CA LYS A 180 5.09 14.86 7.46
C LYS A 180 6.53 14.97 7.00
N MET A 181 6.89 14.26 5.93
CA MET A 181 8.20 14.39 5.28
C MET A 181 8.26 15.51 4.23
N ASN A 182 7.19 16.30 4.06
CA ASN A 182 7.05 17.34 3.04
C ASN A 182 7.27 16.82 1.61
N ILE A 183 6.79 15.60 1.32
CA ILE A 183 6.89 14.98 -0.01
C ILE A 183 5.66 14.09 -0.30
N PRO A 184 4.44 14.66 -0.32
CA PRO A 184 3.21 13.89 -0.50
C PRO A 184 3.20 13.02 -1.77
N GLU A 185 3.95 13.41 -2.81
CA GLU A 185 4.08 12.68 -4.06
C GLU A 185 4.72 11.29 -3.90
N ALA A 186 5.42 11.04 -2.79
CA ALA A 186 5.93 9.72 -2.45
C ALA A 186 4.80 8.67 -2.32
N CYS A 187 3.57 9.10 -2.06
CA CYS A 187 2.40 8.22 -1.99
C CYS A 187 1.89 7.79 -3.37
N ILE A 188 2.21 8.52 -4.46
CA ILE A 188 1.68 8.25 -5.80
C ILE A 188 2.04 6.84 -6.30
N PRO A 189 3.30 6.36 -6.22
CA PRO A 189 3.62 5.00 -6.64
C PRO A 189 2.88 3.94 -5.81
N ASN A 190 2.74 4.13 -4.49
CA ASN A 190 1.97 3.18 -3.67
C ASN A 190 0.50 3.11 -4.13
N CYS A 191 -0.14 4.24 -4.44
CA CYS A 191 -1.49 4.23 -5.01
C CYS A 191 -1.57 3.53 -6.36
N TYR A 192 -0.53 3.66 -7.19
CA TYR A 192 -0.45 2.95 -8.46
C TYR A 192 -0.34 1.43 -8.29
N ALA A 193 0.19 0.93 -7.16
CA ALA A 193 0.29 -0.50 -6.91
C ALA A 193 -1.08 -1.20 -6.90
N ASP A 194 -2.13 -0.54 -6.40
CA ASP A 194 -3.50 -1.06 -6.42
C ASP A 194 -4.03 -1.11 -7.87
N ASP A 195 -3.91 -0.01 -8.61
CA ASP A 195 -4.27 0.09 -10.04
C ASP A 195 -3.55 -0.98 -10.90
N PHE A 196 -2.34 -1.36 -10.51
CA PHE A 196 -1.54 -2.36 -11.22
C PHE A 196 -1.89 -3.80 -10.82
N ALA A 197 -1.98 -4.11 -9.52
CA ALA A 197 -2.10 -5.48 -9.05
C ALA A 197 -3.55 -5.98 -8.97
N TYR A 198 -4.51 -5.10 -8.64
CA TYR A 198 -5.88 -5.52 -8.35
C TYR A 198 -6.64 -5.98 -9.60
N PRO A 199 -6.58 -5.28 -10.76
CA PRO A 199 -7.37 -5.68 -11.92
C PRO A 199 -7.18 -7.15 -12.31
N ASP A 200 -5.94 -7.60 -12.49
CA ASP A 200 -5.65 -8.97 -12.90
C ASP A 200 -5.98 -9.99 -11.81
N TYR A 201 -5.73 -9.63 -10.54
CA TYR A 201 -6.06 -10.51 -9.41
C TYR A 201 -7.56 -10.74 -9.25
N PHE A 202 -8.37 -9.69 -9.37
CA PHE A 202 -9.83 -9.80 -9.19
C PHE A 202 -10.53 -10.34 -10.44
N LYS A 203 -9.98 -10.06 -11.63
CA LYS A 203 -10.54 -10.55 -12.90
C LYS A 203 -10.62 -12.08 -12.98
N LYS A 204 -9.64 -12.81 -12.42
CA LYS A 204 -9.71 -14.30 -12.36
C LYS A 204 -10.89 -14.83 -11.54
N TYR A 205 -11.52 -13.98 -10.73
CA TYR A 205 -12.67 -14.32 -9.90
C TYR A 205 -13.99 -13.74 -10.44
N GLY A 206 -14.00 -13.23 -11.68
CA GLY A 206 -15.19 -12.60 -12.26
C GLY A 206 -15.52 -11.25 -11.59
N ILE A 207 -14.49 -10.53 -11.11
CA ILE A 207 -14.66 -9.24 -10.44
C ILE A 207 -13.84 -8.20 -11.18
N LYS A 208 -14.50 -7.11 -11.58
CA LYS A 208 -13.86 -5.93 -12.16
C LYS A 208 -13.53 -4.96 -11.05
N TYR A 209 -12.25 -4.65 -10.90
CA TYR A 209 -11.78 -3.56 -10.04
C TYR A 209 -11.68 -2.25 -10.83
N SER A 210 -12.02 -1.13 -10.19
CA SER A 210 -11.74 0.21 -10.71
C SER A 210 -11.52 1.22 -9.59
N GLN A 211 -10.76 2.26 -9.90
CA GLN A 211 -10.49 3.41 -9.05
C GLN A 211 -10.52 4.68 -9.92
N LYS A 212 -11.33 5.67 -9.56
CA LYS A 212 -11.45 6.94 -10.32
C LYS A 212 -10.51 8.02 -9.80
N GLY A 213 -10.10 7.96 -8.54
CA GLY A 213 -9.28 8.96 -7.89
C GLY A 213 -8.62 8.47 -6.60
N THR A 214 -7.59 9.20 -6.17
CA THR A 214 -6.92 8.97 -4.89
C THR A 214 -6.62 10.28 -4.19
N LEU A 215 -6.55 10.23 -2.86
CA LEU A 215 -6.10 11.34 -2.03
C LEU A 215 -4.71 11.85 -2.47
N ALA A 216 -3.81 10.95 -2.87
CA ALA A 216 -2.46 11.31 -3.34
C ALA A 216 -2.46 12.10 -4.66
N LYS A 217 -3.49 11.92 -5.50
CA LYS A 217 -3.71 12.68 -6.75
C LYS A 217 -4.64 13.90 -6.54
N GLY A 218 -5.00 14.22 -5.31
CA GLY A 218 -5.83 15.39 -4.96
C GLY A 218 -7.34 15.17 -5.06
N ALA A 219 -7.81 13.93 -5.20
CA ALA A 219 -9.24 13.61 -5.11
C ALA A 219 -9.75 13.79 -3.66
N LYS A 220 -11.08 13.88 -3.51
CA LYS A 220 -11.73 13.99 -2.18
C LYS A 220 -11.58 12.73 -1.33
N CYS A 221 -11.50 11.57 -1.97
CA CYS A 221 -11.28 10.27 -1.36
C CYS A 221 -10.51 9.37 -2.34
N CYS A 222 -9.98 8.23 -1.85
CA CYS A 222 -9.67 7.10 -2.72
C CYS A 222 -10.95 6.26 -2.88
N ASP A 223 -11.39 6.02 -4.11
CA ASP A 223 -12.58 5.21 -4.41
C ASP A 223 -12.18 3.83 -4.92
N LEU A 224 -12.35 2.81 -4.10
CA LEU A 224 -12.04 1.42 -4.46
C LEU A 224 -13.34 0.71 -4.81
N ARG A 225 -13.59 0.45 -6.09
CA ARG A 225 -14.85 -0.15 -6.57
C ARG A 225 -14.62 -1.54 -7.13
N PHE A 226 -15.49 -2.46 -6.72
CA PHE A 226 -15.50 -3.86 -7.13
C PHE A 226 -16.87 -4.23 -7.69
N GLU A 227 -16.90 -4.66 -8.95
CA GLU A 227 -18.13 -4.95 -9.68
C GLU A 227 -18.12 -6.41 -10.15
N ARG A 228 -19.25 -7.10 -10.03
CA ARG A 228 -19.43 -8.43 -10.61
C ARG A 228 -19.37 -8.33 -12.14
N MET A 229 -18.66 -9.26 -12.79
CA MET A 229 -18.59 -9.40 -14.25
C MET A 229 -19.59 -10.42 -14.78
#